data_AF-A0A938NSN2-F1
#
_entry.id   AF-A0A938NSN2-F1
#
_cell.length_a   1.000
_cell.length_b   1.000
_cell.length_c   1.000
_cell.angle_alpha   90.00
_cell.angle_beta   90.00
_cell.angle_gamma   90.00
#
_symmetry.space_group_name_H-M   'P 1'
#
loop_
_entity.id
_entity.type
_entity.pdbx_description
1 polymer ?
#
loop_
_entity_poly.entity_id
_entity_poly.type
_entity_poly.pdbx_seq_one_letter_code
_entity_poly.pdbx_strand_id
1 'polypeptide(L)'
;MGIPRFGYGCYRVENKNKQHFESLYKAVTNGITLIETSANYSNGGSEILAGDVLTELLLTDKIKREEITIITKGGYIQGQNFTLVQKKKEQGKSFPAVVEFEKNLWHCIHPDFLEDQIERQLSRLNQIPEEGGYIDVYLLHNPEYYLKSAKKNQEHYSTAKEEYYKRIKKAFEFLEEKVAKGVIKHYGISSNTFPLQSNKYDFTSLSKIYETANDISASNHFKYIEFPFNFIEFEAQEEKNQDGNSSTLLKYSENKKINTLANRPLNAVSTKGLLRLTEFARGEFSEAQFNELTDTALVHEKEICDILIPMNIADEESIKKLRNLSSFARTIKSKYKSFGSIEYLSDISENYFTPRLKYLRDFTEDNFDEDSLPKLRNYLSIINELIERMKIYYGNKTEKRSDFLNRIIDEHTDEIYHRLTLAQKTLLILSSVEGVSCVLCGMRKVKYVDEVTELLKFEKIKNAEEIIRKINSELSKYGITSINL
;
A
#
# COMPACT_ATOMS: atom_id res chain seq x y z
N MET A 1 -23.04 3.17 9.74
CA MET A 1 -22.44 1.87 10.14
C MET A 1 -21.20 2.12 10.97
N GLY A 2 -20.83 1.17 11.83
CA GLY A 2 -19.55 1.23 12.55
C GLY A 2 -18.39 0.99 11.59
N ILE A 3 -17.18 1.46 11.96
CA ILE A 3 -15.97 1.22 11.17
C ILE A 3 -15.53 -0.24 11.36
N PRO A 4 -15.25 -0.98 10.28
CA PRO A 4 -14.82 -2.36 10.40
C PRO A 4 -13.40 -2.44 10.97
N ARG A 5 -13.12 -3.55 11.67
CA ARG A 5 -11.79 -3.83 12.26
C ARG A 5 -10.69 -3.89 11.20
N PHE A 6 -11.01 -4.41 10.03
CA PHE A 6 -10.09 -4.55 8.89
C PHE A 6 -10.72 -3.94 7.64
N GLY A 7 -9.89 -3.25 6.86
CA GLY A 7 -10.27 -2.65 5.58
C GLY A 7 -9.40 -3.19 4.44
N TYR A 8 -9.91 -3.16 3.23
CA TYR A 8 -9.18 -3.53 2.03
C TYR A 8 -8.36 -2.34 1.52
N GLY A 9 -7.04 -2.38 1.72
CA GLY A 9 -6.12 -1.36 1.23
C GLY A 9 -5.67 -1.67 -0.19
N CYS A 10 -5.89 -0.73 -1.13
CA CYS A 10 -5.67 -0.94 -2.55
C CYS A 10 -4.26 -0.56 -3.05
N TYR A 11 -3.29 -0.35 -2.15
CA TYR A 11 -1.91 -0.15 -2.57
C TYR A 11 -1.39 -1.38 -3.33
N ARG A 12 -0.84 -1.18 -4.54
CA ARG A 12 -0.43 -2.22 -5.51
C ARG A 12 -1.56 -3.11 -6.03
N VAL A 13 -2.81 -2.65 -5.95
CA VAL A 13 -3.97 -3.24 -6.65
C VAL A 13 -4.09 -2.64 -8.04
N GLU A 14 -4.47 -3.45 -9.02
CA GLU A 14 -4.43 -3.13 -10.45
C GLU A 14 -5.67 -3.71 -11.14
N ASN A 15 -6.41 -2.91 -11.90
CA ASN A 15 -7.64 -3.32 -12.61
C ASN A 15 -7.45 -4.44 -13.63
N LYS A 16 -6.27 -4.57 -14.24
CA LYS A 16 -6.01 -5.63 -15.23
C LYS A 16 -5.59 -6.97 -14.63
N ASN A 17 -5.71 -7.12 -13.31
CA ASN A 17 -5.35 -8.34 -12.61
C ASN A 17 -6.61 -9.03 -12.06
N LYS A 18 -6.98 -10.15 -12.70
CA LYS A 18 -8.15 -10.96 -12.30
C LYS A 18 -8.10 -11.41 -10.83
N GLN A 19 -6.93 -11.77 -10.33
CA GLN A 19 -6.78 -12.19 -8.93
C GLN A 19 -7.09 -11.06 -7.95
N HIS A 20 -6.77 -9.81 -8.32
CA HIS A 20 -7.10 -8.64 -7.51
C HIS A 20 -8.61 -8.36 -7.49
N PHE A 21 -9.30 -8.57 -8.62
CA PHE A 21 -10.75 -8.46 -8.71
C PHE A 21 -11.41 -9.52 -7.82
N GLU A 22 -11.04 -10.78 -8.01
CA GLU A 22 -11.55 -11.92 -7.24
C GLU A 22 -11.30 -11.75 -5.72
N SER A 23 -10.15 -11.21 -5.34
CA SER A 23 -9.85 -10.98 -3.92
C SER A 23 -10.67 -9.85 -3.31
N LEU A 24 -10.86 -8.72 -4.00
CA LEU A 24 -11.72 -7.65 -3.49
C LEU A 24 -13.19 -8.09 -3.44
N TYR A 25 -13.68 -8.76 -4.49
CA TYR A 25 -15.04 -9.32 -4.53
C TYR A 25 -15.28 -10.25 -3.34
N LYS A 26 -14.35 -11.17 -3.09
CA LYS A 26 -14.43 -12.10 -1.95
C LYS A 26 -14.36 -11.37 -0.60
N ALA A 27 -13.52 -10.34 -0.49
CA ALA A 27 -13.38 -9.59 0.76
C ALA A 27 -14.71 -8.92 1.14
N VAL A 28 -15.34 -8.24 0.18
CA VAL A 28 -16.62 -7.56 0.41
C VAL A 28 -17.73 -8.56 0.75
N THR A 29 -17.84 -9.65 -0.01
CA THR A 29 -18.85 -10.70 0.24
C THR A 29 -18.63 -11.49 1.53
N ASN A 30 -17.45 -11.39 2.15
CA ASN A 30 -17.12 -11.99 3.44
C ASN A 30 -16.96 -10.97 4.59
N GLY A 31 -17.59 -9.80 4.45
CA GLY A 31 -17.76 -8.86 5.57
C GLY A 31 -16.72 -7.74 5.68
N ILE A 32 -15.83 -7.57 4.70
CA ILE A 32 -14.97 -6.38 4.63
C ILE A 32 -15.74 -5.24 3.96
N THR A 33 -16.16 -4.26 4.75
CA THR A 33 -17.02 -3.15 4.30
C THR A 33 -16.28 -1.83 4.08
N LEU A 34 -14.96 -1.77 4.27
CA LEU A 34 -14.16 -0.56 4.01
C LEU A 34 -13.13 -0.84 2.92
N ILE A 35 -13.12 0.00 1.90
CA ILE A 35 -12.18 -0.05 0.77
C ILE A 35 -11.43 1.27 0.74
N GLU A 36 -10.11 1.22 0.89
CA GLU A 36 -9.23 2.37 0.79
C GLU A 36 -8.43 2.31 -0.51
N THR A 37 -8.46 3.40 -1.27
CA THR A 37 -7.74 3.54 -2.54
C THR A 37 -7.22 4.97 -2.74
N SER A 38 -6.56 5.25 -3.86
CA SER A 38 -6.00 6.57 -4.16
C SER A 38 -5.74 6.75 -5.65
N ALA A 39 -5.83 8.00 -6.14
CA ALA A 39 -5.60 8.32 -7.55
C ALA A 39 -4.19 7.93 -8.05
N ASN A 40 -3.18 7.88 -7.17
CA ASN A 40 -1.82 7.50 -7.56
C ASN A 40 -1.58 5.98 -7.55
N TYR A 41 -2.48 5.18 -6.98
CA TYR A 41 -2.31 3.73 -6.92
C TYR A 41 -2.62 3.12 -8.29
N SER A 42 -1.56 2.61 -8.94
CA SER A 42 -1.62 2.04 -10.28
C SER A 42 -2.20 3.02 -11.31
N ASN A 43 -1.86 4.31 -11.18
CA ASN A 43 -2.39 5.41 -12.01
C ASN A 43 -3.93 5.43 -12.08
N GLY A 44 -4.59 5.25 -10.94
CA GLY A 44 -6.06 5.18 -10.84
C GLY A 44 -6.65 3.81 -11.16
N GLY A 45 -5.84 2.82 -11.56
CA GLY A 45 -6.31 1.46 -11.84
C GLY A 45 -6.90 0.75 -10.61
N SER A 46 -6.48 1.11 -9.41
CA SER A 46 -7.07 0.61 -8.17
C SER A 46 -8.49 1.14 -7.91
N GLU A 47 -8.75 2.42 -8.23
CA GLU A 47 -10.09 3.03 -8.18
C GLU A 47 -11.03 2.38 -9.20
N ILE A 48 -10.54 2.14 -10.43
CA ILE A 48 -11.29 1.43 -11.47
C ILE A 48 -11.68 0.04 -10.99
N LEU A 49 -10.71 -0.74 -10.47
CA LEU A 49 -11.00 -2.09 -9.96
C LEU A 49 -12.05 -2.07 -8.85
N ALA A 50 -11.94 -1.13 -7.90
CA ALA A 50 -12.89 -1.01 -6.82
C ALA A 50 -14.29 -0.65 -7.35
N GLY A 51 -14.38 0.28 -8.29
CA GLY A 51 -15.63 0.63 -8.96
C GLY A 51 -16.27 -0.55 -9.70
N ASP A 52 -15.48 -1.31 -10.46
CA ASP A 52 -15.95 -2.48 -11.20
C ASP A 52 -16.50 -3.57 -10.26
N VAL A 53 -15.78 -3.89 -9.18
CA VAL A 53 -16.23 -4.88 -8.19
C VAL A 53 -17.52 -4.43 -7.50
N LEU A 54 -17.59 -3.16 -7.08
CA LEU A 54 -18.79 -2.64 -6.43
C LEU A 54 -19.99 -2.61 -7.37
N THR A 55 -19.77 -2.25 -8.65
CA THR A 55 -20.80 -2.29 -9.68
C THR A 55 -21.36 -3.70 -9.83
N GLU A 56 -20.50 -4.72 -9.92
CA GLU A 56 -20.95 -6.12 -10.02
C GLU A 56 -21.74 -6.56 -8.77
N LEU A 57 -21.26 -6.20 -7.57
CA LEU A 57 -21.93 -6.57 -6.32
C LEU A 57 -23.28 -5.87 -6.13
N LEU A 58 -23.41 -4.61 -6.58
CA LEU A 58 -24.67 -3.87 -6.56
C LEU A 58 -25.66 -4.42 -7.59
N LEU A 59 -25.22 -4.70 -8.82
CA LEU A 59 -26.06 -5.27 -9.87
C LEU A 59 -26.56 -6.68 -9.55
N THR A 60 -25.85 -7.40 -8.68
CA THR A 60 -26.21 -8.75 -8.23
C THR A 60 -26.88 -8.77 -6.85
N ASP A 61 -27.30 -7.61 -6.33
CA ASP A 61 -27.98 -7.42 -5.04
C ASP A 61 -27.22 -8.07 -3.84
N LYS A 62 -25.89 -8.17 -3.93
CA LYS A 62 -25.05 -8.75 -2.88
C LYS A 62 -24.69 -7.78 -1.76
N ILE A 63 -24.78 -6.49 -2.06
CA ILE A 63 -24.54 -5.38 -1.14
C ILE A 63 -25.51 -4.25 -1.46
N LYS A 64 -25.66 -3.33 -0.51
CA LYS A 64 -26.18 -1.99 -0.79
C LYS A 64 -25.06 -0.97 -0.74
N ARG A 65 -25.21 0.16 -1.43
CA ARG A 65 -24.14 1.17 -1.49
C ARG A 65 -23.81 1.73 -0.11
N GLU A 66 -24.81 1.93 0.73
CA GLU A 66 -24.67 2.41 2.11
C GLU A 66 -23.98 1.42 3.06
N GLU A 67 -23.80 0.16 2.63
CA GLU A 67 -23.08 -0.87 3.40
C GLU A 67 -21.55 -0.78 3.25
N ILE A 68 -21.08 -0.05 2.24
CA ILE A 68 -19.66 0.06 1.93
C ILE A 68 -19.16 1.47 2.23
N THR A 69 -17.99 1.55 2.85
CA THR A 69 -17.22 2.78 3.02
C THR A 69 -16.10 2.82 1.99
N ILE A 70 -16.17 3.76 1.05
CA ILE A 70 -15.13 4.02 0.07
C ILE A 70 -14.30 5.22 0.51
N ILE A 71 -13.00 4.98 0.69
CA ILE A 71 -12.02 6.01 1.01
C ILE A 71 -11.13 6.21 -0.20
N THR A 72 -11.05 7.44 -0.71
CA THR A 72 -10.04 7.81 -1.70
C THR A 72 -9.26 9.05 -1.28
N LYS A 73 -8.16 9.34 -1.98
CA LYS A 73 -7.18 10.34 -1.58
C LYS A 73 -6.73 11.20 -2.75
N GLY A 74 -6.52 12.49 -2.48
CA GLY A 74 -5.96 13.45 -3.44
C GLY A 74 -4.76 14.18 -2.87
N GLY A 75 -3.77 14.46 -3.71
CA GLY A 75 -2.57 15.19 -3.30
C GLY A 75 -1.39 14.95 -4.25
N TYR A 76 -1.14 13.68 -4.55
CA TYR A 76 -0.05 13.29 -5.43
C TYR A 76 -0.29 13.67 -6.90
N ILE A 77 0.72 14.29 -7.51
CA ILE A 77 0.81 14.52 -8.94
C ILE A 77 1.96 13.63 -9.46
N GLN A 78 1.58 12.43 -9.90
CA GLN A 78 2.47 11.37 -10.41
C GLN A 78 1.83 10.71 -11.63
N GLY A 79 2.61 10.00 -12.43
CA GLY A 79 2.11 9.24 -13.57
C GLY A 79 1.26 10.08 -14.53
N GLN A 80 0.03 9.65 -14.81
CA GLN A 80 -0.88 10.38 -15.70
C GLN A 80 -1.24 11.78 -15.19
N ASN A 81 -1.41 11.96 -13.87
CA ASN A 81 -1.63 13.28 -13.28
C ASN A 81 -0.42 14.20 -13.53
N PHE A 82 0.80 13.67 -13.44
CA PHE A 82 2.01 14.45 -13.73
C PHE A 82 2.03 14.91 -15.19
N THR A 83 1.79 14.02 -16.15
CA THR A 83 1.71 14.39 -17.58
C THR A 83 0.65 15.47 -17.83
N LEU A 84 -0.54 15.34 -17.21
CA LEU A 84 -1.62 16.30 -17.35
C LEU A 84 -1.26 17.68 -16.78
N VAL A 85 -0.77 17.72 -15.53
CA VAL A 85 -0.45 18.97 -14.85
C VAL A 85 0.76 19.65 -15.50
N GLN A 86 1.76 18.88 -15.95
CA GLN A 86 2.89 19.41 -16.70
C GLN A 86 2.43 20.09 -17.99
N LYS A 87 1.54 19.43 -18.77
CA LYS A 87 0.97 20.03 -19.99
C LYS A 87 0.16 21.30 -19.69
N LYS A 88 -0.66 21.30 -18.62
CA LYS A 88 -1.38 22.50 -18.16
C LYS A 88 -0.41 23.64 -17.81
N LYS A 89 0.70 23.32 -17.14
CA LYS A 89 1.76 24.29 -16.80
C LYS A 89 2.44 24.87 -18.04
N GLU A 90 2.80 24.04 -19.01
CA GLU A 90 3.38 24.47 -20.31
C GLU A 90 2.44 25.43 -21.07
N GLN A 91 1.13 25.31 -20.85
CA GLN A 91 0.11 26.19 -21.42
C GLN A 91 -0.21 27.43 -20.56
N GLY A 92 0.52 27.66 -19.46
CA GLY A 92 0.27 28.77 -18.53
C GLY A 92 -1.00 28.61 -17.67
N LYS A 93 -1.57 27.40 -17.57
CA LYS A 93 -2.81 27.08 -16.85
C LYS A 93 -2.58 26.09 -15.71
N SER A 94 -1.43 26.15 -15.06
CA SER A 94 -1.12 25.29 -13.91
C SER A 94 -2.08 25.55 -12.75
N PHE A 95 -2.31 24.54 -11.93
CA PHE A 95 -2.98 24.73 -10.66
C PHE A 95 -2.15 25.62 -9.73
N PRO A 96 -2.79 26.46 -8.89
CA PRO A 96 -2.10 27.22 -7.88
C PRO A 96 -1.43 26.31 -6.84
N ALA A 97 -0.35 26.80 -6.22
CA ALA A 97 0.32 26.19 -5.07
C ALA A 97 0.88 24.75 -5.26
N VAL A 98 1.08 24.32 -6.52
CA VAL A 98 1.77 23.06 -6.84
C VAL A 98 3.18 23.07 -6.25
N VAL A 99 3.54 21.99 -5.57
CA VAL A 99 4.85 21.73 -4.98
C VAL A 99 5.61 20.77 -5.89
N GLU A 100 6.64 21.26 -6.56
CA GLU A 100 7.49 20.48 -7.48
C GLU A 100 8.62 19.80 -6.71
N PHE A 101 8.28 18.77 -5.93
CA PHE A 101 9.20 18.18 -4.95
C PHE A 101 10.41 17.48 -5.61
N GLU A 102 10.15 16.56 -6.55
CA GLU A 102 11.17 15.80 -7.30
C GLU A 102 10.71 15.47 -8.73
N LYS A 103 11.62 14.90 -9.53
CA LYS A 103 11.31 14.42 -10.88
C LYS A 103 10.19 13.38 -10.81
N ASN A 104 9.10 13.62 -11.54
CA ASN A 104 7.89 12.78 -11.57
C ASN A 104 7.16 12.66 -10.21
N LEU A 105 7.44 13.55 -9.25
CA LEU A 105 6.75 13.61 -7.97
C LEU A 105 6.48 15.07 -7.60
N TRP A 106 5.29 15.53 -7.95
CA TRP A 106 4.75 16.82 -7.51
C TRP A 106 3.60 16.58 -6.52
N HIS A 107 3.17 17.64 -5.83
CA HIS A 107 2.10 17.58 -4.84
C HIS A 107 1.22 18.83 -4.90
N CYS A 108 -0.09 18.68 -4.71
CA CYS A 108 -1.00 19.80 -4.61
C CYS A 108 -2.26 19.43 -3.83
N ILE A 109 -2.69 20.29 -2.91
CA ILE A 109 -3.98 20.20 -2.19
C ILE A 109 -4.83 21.46 -2.40
N HIS A 110 -4.53 22.25 -3.42
CA HIS A 110 -5.32 23.44 -3.73
C HIS A 110 -6.73 23.04 -4.21
N PRO A 111 -7.80 23.76 -3.83
CA PRO A 111 -9.17 23.47 -4.25
C PRO A 111 -9.33 23.14 -5.74
N ASP A 112 -8.79 23.97 -6.64
CA ASP A 112 -8.87 23.74 -8.10
C ASP A 112 -8.31 22.38 -8.55
N PHE A 113 -7.23 21.90 -7.90
CA PHE A 113 -6.69 20.59 -8.19
C PHE A 113 -7.53 19.49 -7.55
N LEU A 114 -8.02 19.69 -6.33
CA LEU A 114 -8.85 18.70 -5.63
C LEU A 114 -10.19 18.51 -6.33
N GLU A 115 -10.80 19.55 -6.88
CA GLU A 115 -11.99 19.48 -7.75
C GLU A 115 -11.74 18.55 -8.95
N ASP A 116 -10.70 18.85 -9.72
CA ASP A 116 -10.27 18.10 -10.90
C ASP A 116 -9.90 16.64 -10.54
N GLN A 117 -9.40 16.38 -9.33
CA GLN A 117 -9.21 15.00 -8.83
C GLN A 117 -10.53 14.31 -8.48
N ILE A 118 -11.37 14.93 -7.64
CA ILE A 118 -12.64 14.35 -7.17
C ILE A 118 -13.51 13.92 -8.35
N GLU A 119 -13.69 14.78 -9.35
CA GLU A 119 -14.47 14.47 -10.56
C GLU A 119 -14.00 13.18 -11.25
N ARG A 120 -12.69 13.05 -11.46
CA ARG A 120 -12.13 11.86 -12.11
C ARG A 120 -12.15 10.63 -11.22
N GLN A 121 -12.05 10.81 -9.91
CA GLN A 121 -12.10 9.69 -8.95
C GLN A 121 -13.51 9.13 -8.86
N LEU A 122 -14.55 9.97 -8.84
CA LEU A 122 -15.95 9.53 -8.91
C LEU A 122 -16.20 8.73 -10.18
N SER A 123 -15.70 9.21 -11.33
CA SER A 123 -15.80 8.48 -12.59
C SER A 123 -15.09 7.13 -12.56
N ARG A 124 -13.85 7.05 -12.05
CA ARG A 124 -13.13 5.77 -11.94
C ARG A 124 -13.79 4.81 -10.97
N LEU A 125 -14.39 5.30 -9.90
CA LEU A 125 -15.06 4.48 -8.89
C LEU A 125 -16.50 4.08 -9.29
N ASN A 126 -17.03 4.58 -10.41
CA ASN A 126 -18.45 4.49 -10.76
C ASN A 126 -19.35 4.99 -9.62
N GLN A 127 -19.03 6.16 -9.05
CA GLN A 127 -19.70 6.76 -7.88
C GLN A 127 -20.26 8.16 -8.17
N ILE A 128 -20.78 8.38 -9.38
CA ILE A 128 -21.30 9.69 -9.81
C ILE A 128 -22.52 10.09 -8.95
N PRO A 129 -22.54 11.28 -8.31
CA PRO A 129 -23.64 11.72 -7.44
C PRO A 129 -25.02 11.75 -8.10
N GLU A 130 -25.07 12.12 -9.37
CA GLU A 130 -26.30 12.14 -10.17
C GLU A 130 -26.91 10.74 -10.36
N GLU A 131 -26.10 9.69 -10.21
CA GLU A 131 -26.49 8.28 -10.28
C GLU A 131 -26.69 7.66 -8.88
N GLY A 132 -26.69 8.48 -7.82
CA GLY A 132 -26.82 8.04 -6.43
C GLY A 132 -25.51 7.61 -5.76
N GLY A 133 -24.38 7.76 -6.45
CA GLY A 133 -23.05 7.51 -5.91
C GLY A 133 -22.53 8.63 -5.00
N TYR A 134 -21.42 8.37 -4.30
CA TYR A 134 -20.70 9.36 -3.51
C TYR A 134 -19.37 8.77 -3.03
N ILE A 135 -18.48 9.61 -2.50
CA ILE A 135 -17.28 9.17 -1.75
C ILE A 135 -17.58 9.26 -0.25
N ASP A 136 -17.38 8.17 0.50
CA ASP A 136 -17.61 8.20 1.96
C ASP A 136 -16.59 9.06 2.68
N VAL A 137 -15.31 8.92 2.31
CA VAL A 137 -14.21 9.66 2.93
C VAL A 137 -13.21 10.10 1.87
N TYR A 138 -12.91 11.40 1.86
CA TYR A 138 -11.84 11.95 1.04
C TYR A 138 -10.65 12.39 1.90
N LEU A 139 -9.47 11.83 1.68
CA LEU A 139 -8.28 12.18 2.45
C LEU A 139 -7.33 13.07 1.64
N LEU A 140 -6.81 14.14 2.27
CA LEU A 140 -5.63 14.82 1.74
C LEU A 140 -4.42 13.89 1.89
N HIS A 141 -3.76 13.56 0.79
CA HIS A 141 -2.69 12.56 0.75
C HIS A 141 -1.33 13.22 0.97
N ASN A 142 -0.72 12.95 2.13
CA ASN A 142 0.60 13.37 2.55
C ASN A 142 0.87 14.87 2.34
N PRO A 143 0.06 15.79 2.91
CA PRO A 143 0.28 17.21 2.75
C PRO A 143 1.68 17.66 3.21
N GLU A 144 2.36 16.89 4.08
CA GLU A 144 3.73 17.16 4.54
C GLU A 144 4.78 17.29 3.42
N TYR A 145 4.50 16.91 2.16
CA TYR A 145 5.40 17.19 1.04
C TYR A 145 5.68 18.68 0.86
N TYR A 146 4.74 19.55 1.22
CA TYR A 146 5.01 20.99 1.27
C TYR A 146 6.10 21.32 2.30
N LEU A 147 6.00 20.80 3.53
CA LEU A 147 7.02 21.02 4.57
C LEU A 147 8.38 20.42 4.18
N LYS A 148 8.40 19.23 3.57
CA LYS A 148 9.63 18.63 3.05
C LYS A 148 10.29 19.49 1.97
N SER A 149 9.48 20.06 1.07
CA SER A 149 9.96 21.01 0.05
C SER A 149 10.50 22.29 0.69
N ALA A 150 9.75 22.88 1.63
CA ALA A 150 10.14 24.10 2.33
C ALA A 150 11.48 23.90 3.08
N LYS A 151 11.66 22.73 3.73
CA LYS A 151 12.94 22.36 4.36
C LYS A 151 14.08 22.30 3.35
N LYS A 152 13.87 21.67 2.19
CA LYS A 152 14.87 21.58 1.09
C LYS A 152 15.25 22.96 0.56
N ASN A 153 14.29 23.87 0.52
CA ASN A 153 14.47 25.27 0.13
C ASN A 153 14.98 26.17 1.28
N GLN A 154 15.30 25.59 2.45
CA GLN A 154 15.79 26.30 3.62
C GLN A 154 14.85 27.40 4.13
N GLU A 155 13.53 27.23 3.92
CA GLU A 155 12.52 28.15 4.44
C GLU A 155 12.48 28.10 5.97
N HIS A 156 12.24 29.24 6.60
CA HIS A 156 12.15 29.33 8.06
C HIS A 156 10.96 28.51 8.58
N TYR A 157 11.19 27.70 9.62
CA TYR A 157 10.22 26.72 10.12
C TYR A 157 8.86 27.34 10.47
N SER A 158 8.82 28.47 11.18
CA SER A 158 7.56 29.10 11.58
C SER A 158 6.71 29.53 10.38
N THR A 159 7.34 30.14 9.36
CA THR A 159 6.69 30.60 8.13
C THR A 159 6.15 29.42 7.33
N ALA A 160 6.95 28.35 7.18
CA ALA A 160 6.51 27.14 6.51
C ALA A 160 5.33 26.47 7.26
N LYS A 161 5.35 26.41 8.60
CA LYS A 161 4.23 25.85 9.38
C LYS A 161 2.95 26.67 9.23
N GLU A 162 3.05 27.99 9.22
CA GLU A 162 1.90 28.88 9.02
C GLU A 162 1.24 28.65 7.66
N GLU A 163 2.03 28.68 6.58
CA GLU A 163 1.53 28.45 5.22
C GLU A 163 1.00 27.02 5.04
N TYR A 164 1.62 26.02 5.68
CA TYR A 164 1.14 24.64 5.66
C TYR A 164 -0.29 24.49 6.19
N TYR A 165 -0.57 25.05 7.38
CA TYR A 165 -1.92 24.96 7.95
C TYR A 165 -2.91 25.87 7.21
N LYS A 166 -2.47 26.99 6.65
CA LYS A 166 -3.30 27.83 5.78
C LYS A 166 -3.73 27.08 4.51
N ARG A 167 -2.84 26.31 3.88
CA ARG A 167 -3.17 25.44 2.74
C ARG A 167 -4.18 24.36 3.11
N ILE A 168 -4.01 23.73 4.28
CA ILE A 168 -4.96 22.74 4.81
C ILE A 168 -6.32 23.38 5.08
N LYS A 169 -6.38 24.55 5.72
CA LYS A 169 -7.62 25.27 5.99
C LYS A 169 -8.40 25.53 4.69
N LYS A 170 -7.71 26.04 3.66
CA LYS A 170 -8.32 26.30 2.35
C LYS A 170 -8.84 25.02 1.68
N ALA A 171 -8.13 23.91 1.82
CA ALA A 171 -8.58 22.61 1.33
C ALA A 171 -9.81 22.11 2.10
N PHE A 172 -9.85 22.29 3.42
CA PHE A 172 -10.99 21.89 4.25
C PHE A 172 -12.25 22.71 3.97
N GLU A 173 -12.12 24.03 3.78
CA GLU A 173 -13.25 24.89 3.37
C GLU A 173 -13.89 24.36 2.08
N PHE A 174 -13.06 24.04 1.08
CA PHE A 174 -13.52 23.41 -0.16
C PHE A 174 -14.16 22.01 0.06
N LEU A 175 -13.60 21.18 0.92
CA LEU A 175 -14.16 19.86 1.20
C LEU A 175 -15.50 19.95 1.96
N GLU A 176 -15.69 20.93 2.84
CA GLU A 176 -17.00 21.21 3.44
C GLU A 176 -18.05 21.59 2.38
N GLU A 177 -17.69 22.36 1.35
CA GLU A 177 -18.60 22.61 0.22
C GLU A 177 -18.98 21.32 -0.51
N LYS A 178 -18.02 20.38 -0.66
CA LYS A 178 -18.29 19.06 -1.28
C LYS A 178 -19.17 18.18 -0.40
N VAL A 179 -19.05 18.29 0.92
CA VAL A 179 -19.97 17.64 1.86
C VAL A 179 -21.37 18.21 1.73
N ALA A 180 -21.51 19.53 1.72
CA ALA A 180 -22.82 20.18 1.56
C ALA A 180 -23.53 19.79 0.25
N LYS A 181 -22.76 19.54 -0.81
CA LYS A 181 -23.28 19.04 -2.10
C LYS A 181 -23.53 17.52 -2.14
N GLY A 182 -23.21 16.80 -1.07
CA GLY A 182 -23.38 15.34 -0.98
C GLY A 182 -22.38 14.51 -1.81
N VAL A 183 -21.39 15.16 -2.42
CA VAL A 183 -20.36 14.53 -3.26
C VAL A 183 -19.41 13.67 -2.43
N ILE A 184 -19.05 14.18 -1.25
CA ILE A 184 -18.30 13.43 -0.23
C ILE A 184 -19.11 13.44 1.07
N LYS A 185 -18.94 12.44 1.95
CA LYS A 185 -19.62 12.42 3.27
C LYS A 185 -18.74 12.95 4.39
N HIS A 186 -17.47 12.60 4.38
CA HIS A 186 -16.47 13.04 5.36
C HIS A 186 -15.14 13.30 4.67
N TYR A 187 -14.22 13.94 5.40
CA TYR A 187 -12.85 14.09 4.96
C TYR A 187 -11.84 13.89 6.09
N GLY A 188 -10.57 13.86 5.70
CA GLY A 188 -9.48 13.56 6.59
C GLY A 188 -8.11 13.84 5.98
N ILE A 189 -7.07 13.38 6.67
CA ILE A 189 -5.69 13.48 6.19
C ILE A 189 -5.00 12.12 6.33
N SER A 190 -4.34 11.67 5.27
CA SER A 190 -3.35 10.60 5.34
C SER A 190 -1.99 11.26 5.47
N SER A 191 -1.24 11.00 6.55
CA SER A 191 0.10 11.55 6.73
C SER A 191 1.02 10.52 7.36
N ASN A 192 2.23 10.40 6.80
CA ASN A 192 3.26 9.57 7.42
C ASN A 192 3.90 10.25 8.63
N THR A 193 3.65 11.55 8.82
CA THR A 193 4.35 12.34 9.83
C THR A 193 3.49 12.67 11.05
N PHE A 194 2.27 12.16 11.14
CA PHE A 194 1.47 12.22 12.37
C PHE A 194 2.16 11.60 13.59
N PRO A 195 2.87 10.45 13.48
CA PRO A 195 3.49 9.82 14.63
C PRO A 195 4.84 10.44 15.05
N LEU A 196 5.38 11.42 14.31
CA LEU A 196 6.71 11.96 14.58
C LEU A 196 6.75 12.85 15.82
N GLN A 197 7.95 13.02 16.39
CA GLN A 197 8.22 14.03 17.42
C GLN A 197 7.83 15.42 16.94
N SER A 198 7.26 16.23 17.83
CA SER A 198 6.69 17.54 17.47
C SER A 198 7.71 18.58 17.03
N ASN A 199 9.01 18.35 17.28
CA ASN A 199 10.12 19.18 16.82
C ASN A 199 10.57 18.87 15.38
N LYS A 200 10.10 17.79 14.74
CA LYS A 200 10.48 17.46 13.36
C LYS A 200 9.88 18.50 12.41
N TYR A 201 10.68 18.97 11.46
CA TYR A 201 10.27 20.06 10.55
C TYR A 201 8.99 19.73 9.78
N ASP A 202 8.85 18.48 9.34
CA ASP A 202 7.72 17.96 8.56
C ASP A 202 6.64 17.29 9.42
N PHE A 203 6.66 17.49 10.75
CA PHE A 203 5.62 17.00 11.65
C PHE A 203 4.25 17.58 11.32
N THR A 204 3.26 16.71 11.22
CA THR A 204 1.85 17.05 11.01
C THR A 204 1.11 16.94 12.35
N SER A 205 0.74 18.07 12.96
CA SER A 205 0.03 18.08 14.25
C SER A 205 -1.46 17.87 14.05
N LEU A 206 -1.98 16.75 14.55
CA LEU A 206 -3.41 16.46 14.54
C LEU A 206 -4.19 17.46 15.41
N SER A 207 -3.64 17.85 16.56
CA SER A 207 -4.26 18.86 17.42
C SER A 207 -4.45 20.19 16.70
N LYS A 208 -3.44 20.65 15.94
CA LYS A 208 -3.58 21.87 15.14
C LYS A 208 -4.55 21.72 13.95
N ILE A 209 -4.58 20.56 13.32
CA ILE A 209 -5.55 20.24 12.25
C ILE A 209 -6.98 20.26 12.80
N TYR A 210 -7.19 19.68 13.97
CA TYR A 210 -8.50 19.65 14.63
C TYR A 210 -8.99 21.05 15.00
N GLU A 211 -8.12 21.91 15.54
CA GLU A 211 -8.41 23.34 15.71
C GLU A 211 -8.80 24.00 14.37
N THR A 212 -8.00 23.77 13.33
CA THR A 212 -8.24 24.34 11.99
C THR A 212 -9.60 23.95 11.42
N ALA A 213 -10.04 22.70 11.63
CA ALA A 213 -11.37 22.25 11.21
C ALA A 213 -12.49 22.91 12.02
N ASN A 214 -12.32 23.08 13.33
CA ASN A 214 -13.31 23.74 14.20
C ASN A 214 -13.42 25.25 13.94
N ASP A 215 -12.33 25.90 13.54
CA ASP A 215 -12.32 27.31 13.12
C ASP A 215 -13.17 27.55 11.85
N ILE A 216 -13.40 26.51 11.03
CA ILE A 216 -14.29 26.57 9.87
C ILE A 216 -15.74 26.37 10.32
N SER A 217 -16.01 25.32 11.09
CA SER A 217 -17.32 25.03 11.67
C SER A 217 -17.19 24.09 12.86
N ALA A 218 -17.92 24.35 13.95
CA ALA A 218 -18.02 23.42 15.08
C ALA A 218 -18.71 22.09 14.71
N SER A 219 -19.42 22.06 13.58
CA SER A 219 -20.11 20.88 13.04
C SER A 219 -19.43 20.33 11.78
N ASN A 220 -18.11 20.56 11.64
CA ASN A 220 -17.32 20.08 10.51
C ASN A 220 -17.32 18.54 10.37
N HIS A 221 -16.91 18.09 9.18
CA HIS A 221 -16.88 16.70 8.73
C HIS A 221 -15.47 16.13 8.63
N PHE A 222 -14.49 16.78 9.28
CA PHE A 222 -13.18 16.17 9.53
C PHE A 222 -13.33 15.03 10.54
N LYS A 223 -13.21 13.77 10.07
CA LYS A 223 -13.46 12.58 10.90
C LYS A 223 -12.41 11.47 10.78
N TYR A 224 -11.45 11.57 9.86
CA TYR A 224 -10.54 10.48 9.56
C TYR A 224 -9.08 10.93 9.51
N ILE A 225 -8.20 10.06 10.02
CA ILE A 225 -6.77 10.13 9.76
C ILE A 225 -6.22 8.77 9.35
N GLU A 226 -5.19 8.78 8.52
CA GLU A 226 -4.44 7.58 8.15
C GLU A 226 -2.94 7.79 8.41
N PHE A 227 -2.29 6.80 9.00
CA PHE A 227 -0.87 6.84 9.33
C PHE A 227 -0.24 5.43 9.38
N PRO A 228 1.09 5.31 9.21
CA PRO A 228 1.82 4.08 9.45
C PRO A 228 1.71 3.63 10.90
N PHE A 229 1.31 2.38 11.12
CA PHE A 229 1.31 1.77 12.44
C PHE A 229 1.57 0.26 12.37
N ASN A 230 2.66 -0.20 13.00
CA ASN A 230 3.04 -1.60 13.11
C ASN A 230 3.99 -1.80 14.32
N PHE A 231 4.57 -3.00 14.47
CA PHE A 231 5.43 -3.33 15.61
C PHE A 231 6.76 -2.54 15.68
N ILE A 232 7.15 -1.90 14.58
CA ILE A 232 8.39 -1.11 14.49
C ILE A 232 8.06 0.38 14.41
N GLU A 233 7.11 0.76 13.55
CA GLU A 233 6.52 2.12 13.47
C GLU A 233 5.35 2.22 14.47
N PHE A 234 5.65 2.27 15.76
CA PHE A 234 4.68 2.19 16.87
C PHE A 234 4.45 3.54 17.59
N GLU A 235 5.06 4.62 17.11
CA GLU A 235 5.08 5.93 17.76
C GLU A 235 3.68 6.54 17.92
N ALA A 236 2.71 6.15 17.09
CA ALA A 236 1.32 6.61 17.24
C ALA A 236 0.74 6.27 18.63
N GLN A 237 1.22 5.18 19.25
CA GLN A 237 0.84 4.72 20.58
C GLN A 237 1.68 5.36 21.70
N GLU A 238 2.96 5.66 21.47
CA GLU A 238 3.91 6.04 22.54
C GLU A 238 4.35 7.50 22.52
N GLU A 239 4.52 8.10 21.33
CA GLU A 239 5.07 9.44 21.19
C GLU A 239 4.01 10.48 21.58
N LYS A 240 4.25 11.20 22.67
CA LYS A 240 3.39 12.30 23.10
C LYS A 240 3.73 13.55 22.31
N ASN A 241 3.05 13.74 21.19
CA ASN A 241 3.27 14.84 20.24
C ASN A 241 2.02 15.71 20.00
N GLN A 242 0.89 15.40 20.63
CA GLN A 242 -0.36 16.17 20.53
C GLN A 242 -0.62 16.98 21.81
N ASP A 243 -1.39 18.07 21.70
CA ASP A 243 -1.78 18.94 22.80
C ASP A 243 -0.60 19.36 23.68
N GLY A 244 0.40 20.01 23.07
CA GLY A 244 1.60 20.44 23.80
C GLY A 244 2.42 19.27 24.36
N ASN A 245 2.51 18.16 23.61
CA ASN A 245 3.20 16.92 24.00
C ASN A 245 2.62 16.22 25.24
N SER A 246 1.32 16.36 25.49
CA SER A 246 0.65 15.71 26.62
C SER A 246 -0.08 14.41 26.23
N SER A 247 -0.46 14.26 24.96
CA SER A 247 -1.19 13.12 24.44
C SER A 247 -0.49 12.49 23.25
N THR A 248 -0.65 11.17 23.09
CA THR A 248 -0.24 10.44 21.88
C THR A 248 -1.27 10.62 20.77
N LEU A 249 -0.91 10.26 19.54
CA LEU A 249 -1.79 10.38 18.38
C LEU A 249 -3.08 9.56 18.58
N LEU A 250 -2.95 8.30 19.01
CA LEU A 250 -4.10 7.41 19.22
C LEU A 250 -5.01 7.92 20.33
N LYS A 251 -4.45 8.34 21.47
CA LYS A 251 -5.26 8.85 22.59
C LYS A 251 -5.96 10.16 22.26
N TYR A 252 -5.29 11.05 21.53
CA TYR A 252 -5.90 12.30 21.08
C TYR A 252 -7.07 12.03 20.12
N SER A 253 -6.87 11.12 19.16
CA SER A 253 -7.89 10.74 18.18
C SER A 253 -9.13 10.17 18.85
N GLU A 254 -8.96 9.27 19.83
CA GLU A 254 -10.07 8.71 20.60
C GLU A 254 -10.83 9.80 21.37
N ASN A 255 -10.13 10.66 22.11
CA ASN A 255 -10.74 11.76 22.87
C ASN A 255 -11.56 12.71 21.99
N LYS A 256 -11.12 12.93 20.74
CA LYS A 256 -11.81 13.79 19.77
C LYS A 256 -12.79 13.03 18.87
N LYS A 257 -12.98 11.72 19.06
CA LYS A 257 -13.82 10.85 18.23
C LYS A 257 -13.45 10.91 16.74
N ILE A 258 -12.14 10.92 16.47
CA ILE A 258 -11.55 10.85 15.13
C ILE A 258 -11.22 9.39 14.84
N ASN A 259 -11.66 8.93 13.68
CA ASN A 259 -11.42 7.58 13.21
C ASN A 259 -10.00 7.45 12.67
N THR A 260 -9.33 6.36 13.01
CA THR A 260 -7.92 6.11 12.67
C THR A 260 -7.78 4.90 11.75
N LEU A 261 -7.02 5.09 10.68
CA LEU A 261 -6.70 4.05 9.70
C LEU A 261 -5.20 3.74 9.81
N ALA A 262 -4.87 2.55 10.30
CA ALA A 262 -3.50 2.08 10.37
C ALA A 262 -3.10 1.47 9.02
N ASN A 263 -2.12 2.08 8.34
CA ASN A 263 -1.55 1.54 7.12
C ASN A 263 -0.17 0.89 7.38
N ARG A 264 0.33 0.16 6.37
CA ARG A 264 1.57 -0.64 6.45
C ARG A 264 1.63 -1.62 7.64
N PRO A 265 0.55 -2.34 7.99
CA PRO A 265 0.57 -3.21 9.16
C PRO A 265 1.63 -4.32 9.09
N LEU A 266 1.96 -4.79 7.87
CA LEU A 266 2.91 -5.89 7.65
C LEU A 266 4.22 -5.48 6.97
N ASN A 267 4.37 -4.22 6.55
CA ASN A 267 5.52 -3.73 5.77
C ASN A 267 6.17 -2.56 6.49
N ALA A 268 6.92 -2.89 7.53
CA ALA A 268 7.50 -1.92 8.44
C ALA A 268 8.79 -1.29 7.88
N VAL A 269 8.95 0.02 8.05
CA VAL A 269 10.18 0.72 7.67
C VAL A 269 11.09 0.84 8.90
N SER A 270 12.24 0.18 8.85
CA SER A 270 13.23 0.19 9.94
C SER A 270 14.55 0.86 9.52
N THR A 271 15.40 1.14 10.50
CA THR A 271 16.79 1.59 10.28
C THR A 271 17.63 0.61 9.45
N LYS A 272 17.20 -0.66 9.33
CA LYS A 272 17.83 -1.69 8.48
C LYS A 272 17.12 -1.90 7.14
N GLY A 273 16.19 -1.02 6.78
CA GLY A 273 15.36 -1.13 5.58
C GLY A 273 13.98 -1.74 5.85
N LEU A 274 13.33 -2.20 4.79
CA LEU A 274 11.99 -2.77 4.86
C LEU A 274 12.00 -4.11 5.59
N LEU A 275 11.13 -4.26 6.58
CA LEU A 275 10.94 -5.48 7.34
C LEU A 275 9.50 -5.96 7.18
N ARG A 276 9.33 -7.19 6.71
CA ARG A 276 8.02 -7.82 6.56
C ARG A 276 7.66 -8.64 7.81
N LEU A 277 6.49 -8.35 8.40
CA LEU A 277 5.94 -9.02 9.59
C LEU A 277 5.04 -10.20 9.20
N THR A 278 5.62 -11.19 8.51
CA THR A 278 4.93 -12.39 8.01
C THR A 278 5.89 -13.58 8.03
N GLU A 279 5.37 -14.79 7.96
CA GLU A 279 6.13 -15.96 7.55
C GLU A 279 6.45 -15.90 6.06
N PHE A 280 7.52 -16.62 5.70
CA PHE A 280 7.94 -16.84 4.32
C PHE A 280 7.91 -18.33 4.01
N ALA A 281 7.93 -18.67 2.71
CA ALA A 281 7.99 -20.05 2.25
C ALA A 281 9.19 -20.77 2.88
N ARG A 282 8.93 -21.96 3.43
CA ARG A 282 9.92 -22.86 4.02
C ARG A 282 10.00 -24.13 3.19
N GLY A 283 11.15 -24.78 3.22
CA GLY A 283 11.34 -26.06 2.55
C GLY A 283 12.80 -26.46 2.44
N GLU A 284 13.02 -27.67 1.97
CA GLU A 284 14.37 -28.13 1.64
C GLU A 284 14.92 -27.35 0.45
N PHE A 285 16.12 -26.80 0.63
CA PHE A 285 16.87 -26.15 -0.45
C PHE A 285 18.17 -26.90 -0.68
N SER A 286 18.29 -27.55 -1.84
CA SER A 286 19.53 -28.15 -2.33
C SER A 286 20.17 -27.21 -3.34
N GLU A 287 21.35 -26.68 -3.00
CA GLU A 287 22.11 -25.83 -3.92
C GLU A 287 22.53 -26.60 -5.18
N ALA A 288 22.84 -27.89 -5.07
CA ALA A 288 23.16 -28.74 -6.21
C ALA A 288 21.98 -28.85 -7.19
N GLN A 289 20.79 -29.17 -6.70
CA GLN A 289 19.58 -29.24 -7.54
C GLN A 289 19.20 -27.88 -8.12
N PHE A 290 19.38 -26.80 -7.35
CA PHE A 290 19.13 -25.45 -7.85
C PHE A 290 20.06 -25.09 -9.02
N ASN A 291 21.35 -25.43 -8.90
CA ASN A 291 22.33 -25.19 -9.96
C ASN A 291 22.04 -26.05 -11.19
N GLU A 292 21.68 -27.33 -11.03
CA GLU A 292 21.28 -28.22 -12.12
C GLU A 292 20.06 -27.70 -12.89
N LEU A 293 19.02 -27.26 -12.16
CA LEU A 293 17.83 -26.66 -12.75
C LEU A 293 18.16 -25.34 -13.47
N THR A 294 19.07 -24.54 -12.90
CA THR A 294 19.55 -23.29 -13.52
C THR A 294 20.32 -23.57 -14.81
N ASP A 295 21.16 -24.60 -14.84
CA ASP A 295 21.90 -25.00 -16.03
C ASP A 295 20.96 -25.51 -17.13
N THR A 296 19.94 -26.28 -16.76
CA THR A 296 18.84 -26.67 -17.66
C THR A 296 18.11 -25.45 -18.22
N ALA A 297 17.79 -24.47 -17.37
CA ALA A 297 17.15 -23.23 -17.78
C ALA A 297 18.00 -22.42 -18.78
N LEU A 298 19.34 -22.43 -18.65
CA LEU A 298 20.24 -21.73 -19.58
C LEU A 298 20.27 -22.38 -20.95
N VAL A 299 20.18 -23.71 -21.03
CA VAL A 299 20.10 -24.43 -22.30
C VAL A 299 18.81 -24.03 -23.04
N HIS A 300 17.67 -24.05 -22.34
CA HIS A 300 16.39 -23.60 -22.90
C HIS A 300 16.38 -22.11 -23.25
N GLU A 301 16.94 -21.25 -22.39
CA GLU A 301 17.06 -19.82 -22.67
C GLU A 301 17.85 -19.56 -23.96
N LYS A 302 18.93 -20.31 -24.18
CA LYS A 302 19.72 -20.24 -25.40
C LYS A 302 18.91 -20.69 -26.61
N GLU A 303 18.21 -21.82 -26.53
CA GLU A 303 17.33 -22.30 -27.61
C GLU A 303 16.24 -21.26 -27.96
N ILE A 304 15.61 -20.66 -26.94
CA ILE A 304 14.59 -19.62 -27.13
C ILE A 304 15.18 -18.39 -27.82
N CYS A 305 16.33 -17.89 -27.33
CA CYS A 305 16.95 -16.68 -27.85
C CYS A 305 17.54 -16.83 -29.26
N ASP A 306 18.15 -17.98 -29.52
CA ASP A 306 18.94 -18.19 -30.75
C ASP A 306 18.12 -18.83 -31.87
N ILE A 307 17.06 -19.58 -31.54
CA ILE A 307 16.27 -20.35 -32.50
C ILE A 307 14.81 -19.90 -32.50
N LEU A 308 14.09 -20.05 -31.38
CA LEU A 308 12.63 -19.89 -31.40
C LEU A 308 12.19 -18.45 -31.68
N ILE A 309 12.83 -17.46 -31.05
CA ILE A 309 12.52 -16.03 -31.28
C ILE A 309 12.80 -15.65 -32.75
N PRO A 310 13.99 -15.89 -33.34
CA PRO A 310 14.24 -15.55 -34.75
C PRO A 310 13.38 -16.30 -35.76
N MET A 311 12.92 -17.51 -35.43
CA MET A 311 12.02 -18.28 -36.32
C MET A 311 10.60 -17.70 -36.37
N ASN A 312 10.11 -17.14 -35.26
CA ASN A 312 8.73 -16.68 -35.13
C ASN A 312 8.56 -15.17 -35.32
N ILE A 313 9.63 -14.39 -35.20
CA ILE A 313 9.58 -12.93 -35.24
C ILE A 313 10.47 -12.43 -36.37
N ALA A 314 9.90 -11.62 -37.26
CA ALA A 314 10.59 -11.15 -38.45
C ALA A 314 11.43 -9.88 -38.22
N ASP A 315 11.03 -9.01 -37.29
CA ASP A 315 11.69 -7.72 -37.10
C ASP A 315 12.83 -7.78 -36.06
N GLU A 316 14.00 -7.25 -36.43
CA GLU A 316 15.20 -7.30 -35.58
C GLU A 316 15.03 -6.56 -34.24
N GLU A 317 14.22 -5.51 -34.20
CA GLU A 317 13.98 -4.73 -32.98
C GLU A 317 13.22 -5.55 -31.94
N SER A 318 12.14 -6.23 -32.34
CA SER A 318 11.39 -7.12 -31.45
C SER A 318 12.18 -8.35 -31.07
N ILE A 319 12.98 -8.94 -31.97
CA ILE A 319 13.92 -10.02 -31.63
C ILE A 319 14.85 -9.58 -30.49
N LYS A 320 15.48 -8.41 -30.62
CA LYS A 320 16.39 -7.87 -29.60
C LYS A 320 15.66 -7.61 -28.28
N LYS A 321 14.45 -7.06 -28.33
CA LYS A 321 13.61 -6.82 -27.15
C LYS A 321 13.26 -8.13 -26.43
N LEU A 322 12.80 -9.14 -27.16
CA LEU A 322 12.39 -10.44 -26.60
C LEU A 322 13.58 -11.22 -26.03
N ARG A 323 14.75 -11.17 -26.67
CA ARG A 323 15.98 -11.75 -26.12
C ARG A 323 16.33 -11.16 -24.76
N ASN A 324 16.23 -9.84 -24.63
CA ASN A 324 16.47 -9.17 -23.35
C ASN A 324 15.43 -9.58 -22.30
N LEU A 325 14.16 -9.66 -22.67
CA LEU A 325 13.07 -10.06 -21.77
C LEU A 325 13.18 -11.52 -21.34
N SER A 326 13.76 -12.38 -22.17
CA SER A 326 13.90 -13.83 -21.91
C SER A 326 15.17 -14.19 -21.13
N SER A 327 16.02 -13.24 -20.75
CA SER A 327 17.31 -13.51 -20.11
C SER A 327 17.24 -13.77 -18.57
N PHE A 328 16.24 -14.54 -18.13
CA PHE A 328 15.98 -14.79 -16.71
C PHE A 328 17.00 -15.74 -16.07
N ALA A 329 17.31 -16.87 -16.70
CA ALA A 329 18.20 -17.89 -16.15
C ALA A 329 19.61 -17.34 -15.91
N ARG A 330 20.13 -16.55 -16.86
CA ARG A 330 21.42 -15.86 -16.71
C ARG A 330 21.42 -14.86 -15.54
N THR A 331 20.33 -14.13 -15.38
CA THR A 331 20.16 -13.18 -14.27
C THR A 331 20.07 -13.92 -12.93
N ILE A 332 19.30 -15.00 -12.86
CA ILE A 332 19.16 -15.83 -11.67
C ILE A 332 20.51 -16.46 -11.29
N LYS A 333 21.20 -17.13 -12.21
CA LYS A 333 22.51 -17.77 -11.95
C LYS A 333 23.52 -16.80 -11.33
N SER A 334 23.59 -15.59 -11.89
CA SER A 334 24.57 -14.59 -11.45
C SER A 334 24.20 -13.88 -10.15
N LYS A 335 22.91 -13.80 -9.80
CA LYS A 335 22.44 -12.92 -8.71
C LYS A 335 21.67 -13.62 -7.59
N TYR A 336 21.33 -14.91 -7.68
CA TYR A 336 20.42 -15.54 -6.71
C TYR A 336 20.89 -15.49 -5.25
N LYS A 337 22.19 -15.31 -4.97
CA LYS A 337 22.73 -15.11 -3.61
C LYS A 337 22.86 -13.65 -3.19
N SER A 338 22.67 -12.72 -4.11
CA SER A 338 23.02 -11.29 -3.97
C SER A 338 21.82 -10.37 -3.77
N PHE A 339 20.61 -10.91 -3.60
CA PHE A 339 19.41 -10.11 -3.31
C PHE A 339 19.39 -9.52 -1.89
N GLY A 340 20.29 -9.93 -1.00
CA GLY A 340 20.41 -9.38 0.35
C GLY A 340 19.31 -9.84 1.32
N SER A 341 18.04 -9.64 0.98
CA SER A 341 16.88 -10.02 1.82
C SER A 341 15.72 -10.61 1.02
N ILE A 342 14.81 -11.29 1.73
CA ILE A 342 13.58 -11.81 1.13
C ILE A 342 12.61 -10.69 0.71
N GLU A 343 12.63 -9.55 1.39
CA GLU A 343 11.82 -8.39 1.04
C GLU A 343 12.23 -7.83 -0.33
N TYR A 344 13.54 -7.70 -0.56
CA TYR A 344 14.06 -7.24 -1.85
C TYR A 344 13.80 -8.27 -2.96
N LEU A 345 13.99 -9.56 -2.67
CA LEU A 345 13.62 -10.62 -3.62
C LEU A 345 12.12 -10.58 -3.96
N SER A 346 11.26 -10.39 -2.97
CA SER A 346 9.81 -10.31 -3.18
C SER A 346 9.44 -9.11 -4.05
N ASP A 347 10.06 -7.96 -3.81
CA ASP A 347 9.82 -6.75 -4.60
C ASP A 347 10.28 -6.91 -6.06
N ILE A 348 11.46 -7.51 -6.29
CA ILE A 348 11.90 -7.85 -7.65
C ILE A 348 11.00 -8.90 -8.29
N SER A 349 10.56 -9.90 -7.53
CA SER A 349 9.65 -10.93 -8.05
C SER A 349 8.33 -10.32 -8.52
N GLU A 350 7.74 -9.43 -7.73
CA GLU A 350 6.47 -8.75 -8.05
C GLU A 350 6.62 -7.73 -9.17
N ASN A 351 7.66 -6.89 -9.15
CA ASN A 351 7.77 -5.72 -10.02
C ASN A 351 8.62 -5.95 -11.29
N TYR A 352 9.45 -6.99 -11.31
CA TYR A 352 10.37 -7.27 -12.42
C TYR A 352 10.13 -8.63 -13.04
N PHE A 353 10.15 -9.73 -12.28
CA PHE A 353 10.02 -11.07 -12.84
C PHE A 353 8.59 -11.33 -13.33
N THR A 354 7.59 -11.17 -12.47
CA THR A 354 6.19 -11.51 -12.77
C THR A 354 5.64 -10.78 -14.01
N PRO A 355 5.78 -9.43 -14.15
CA PRO A 355 5.22 -8.72 -15.30
C PRO A 355 5.88 -9.13 -16.61
N ARG A 356 7.18 -9.46 -16.58
CA ARG A 356 7.92 -9.89 -17.77
C ARG A 356 7.63 -11.32 -18.17
N LEU A 357 7.50 -12.23 -17.20
CA LEU A 357 7.07 -13.60 -17.46
C LEU A 357 5.66 -13.61 -18.05
N LYS A 358 4.75 -12.79 -17.50
CA LYS A 358 3.40 -12.61 -18.06
C LYS A 358 3.46 -12.05 -19.48
N TYR A 359 4.18 -10.95 -19.71
CA TYR A 359 4.32 -10.38 -21.05
C TYR A 359 4.90 -11.39 -22.04
N LEU A 360 5.95 -12.13 -21.66
CA LEU A 360 6.58 -13.11 -22.53
C LEU A 360 5.61 -14.24 -22.87
N ARG A 361 4.86 -14.75 -21.89
CA ARG A 361 3.81 -15.75 -22.12
C ARG A 361 2.74 -15.22 -23.06
N ASP A 362 2.11 -14.08 -22.73
CA ASP A 362 0.98 -13.56 -23.49
C ASP A 362 1.42 -13.20 -24.93
N PHE A 363 2.59 -12.57 -25.09
CA PHE A 363 3.13 -12.23 -26.41
C PHE A 363 3.41 -13.46 -27.28
N THR A 364 4.00 -14.50 -26.68
CA THR A 364 4.36 -15.71 -27.44
C THR A 364 3.13 -16.53 -27.80
N GLU A 365 2.11 -16.59 -26.94
CA GLU A 365 0.83 -17.25 -27.25
C GLU A 365 0.16 -16.65 -28.49
N ASP A 366 0.31 -15.35 -28.72
CA ASP A 366 -0.26 -14.66 -29.87
C ASP A 366 0.59 -14.73 -31.15
N ASN A 367 1.91 -14.99 -31.03
CA ASN A 367 2.86 -14.77 -32.14
C ASN A 367 3.73 -15.98 -32.49
N PHE A 368 3.77 -17.04 -31.67
CA PHE A 368 4.64 -18.19 -31.92
C PHE A 368 3.83 -19.37 -32.48
N ASP A 369 4.48 -20.18 -33.30
CA ASP A 369 3.94 -21.43 -33.85
C ASP A 369 3.65 -22.48 -32.76
N GLU A 370 2.72 -23.40 -33.07
CA GLU A 370 2.25 -24.41 -32.11
C GLU A 370 3.35 -25.36 -31.62
N ASP A 371 4.41 -25.60 -32.42
CA ASP A 371 5.53 -26.48 -32.04
C ASP A 371 6.50 -25.78 -31.07
N SER A 372 6.61 -24.46 -31.15
CA SER A 372 7.47 -23.64 -30.28
C SER A 372 6.85 -23.37 -28.90
N LEU A 373 5.52 -23.27 -28.80
CA LEU A 373 4.83 -22.93 -27.56
C LEU A 373 5.12 -23.90 -26.37
N PRO A 374 5.13 -25.24 -26.54
CA PRO A 374 5.45 -26.16 -25.45
C PRO A 374 6.85 -25.96 -24.86
N LYS A 375 7.85 -25.66 -25.71
CA LYS A 375 9.24 -25.43 -25.28
C LYS A 375 9.36 -24.18 -24.42
N LEU A 376 8.67 -23.11 -24.84
CA LEU A 376 8.62 -21.88 -24.06
C LEU A 376 7.87 -22.07 -22.74
N ARG A 377 6.72 -22.76 -22.75
CA ARG A 377 5.97 -23.07 -21.53
C ARG A 377 6.83 -23.86 -20.54
N ASN A 378 7.61 -24.83 -21.01
CA ASN A 378 8.56 -25.55 -20.18
C ASN A 378 9.62 -24.63 -19.57
N TYR A 379 10.25 -23.76 -20.36
CA TYR A 379 11.20 -22.77 -19.86
C TYR A 379 10.59 -21.85 -18.80
N LEU A 380 9.41 -21.29 -19.07
CA LEU A 380 8.70 -20.42 -18.12
C LEU A 380 8.36 -21.16 -16.82
N SER A 381 7.99 -22.45 -16.91
CA SER A 381 7.77 -23.31 -15.74
C SER A 381 9.05 -23.47 -14.92
N ILE A 382 10.18 -23.75 -15.57
CA ILE A 382 11.49 -23.86 -14.91
C ILE A 382 11.87 -22.53 -14.22
N ILE A 383 11.67 -21.38 -14.88
CA ILE A 383 11.95 -20.07 -14.27
C ILE A 383 11.06 -19.82 -13.05
N ASN A 384 9.78 -20.15 -13.11
CA ASN A 384 8.88 -20.04 -11.96
C ASN A 384 9.35 -20.93 -10.80
N GLU A 385 9.77 -22.17 -11.09
CA GLU A 385 10.33 -23.07 -10.07
C GLU A 385 11.61 -22.50 -9.44
N LEU A 386 12.52 -21.94 -10.24
CA LEU A 386 13.73 -21.27 -9.73
C LEU A 386 13.38 -20.10 -8.81
N ILE A 387 12.38 -19.28 -9.17
CA ILE A 387 11.91 -18.19 -8.32
C ILE A 387 11.36 -18.72 -6.99
N GLU A 388 10.58 -19.80 -7.00
CA GLU A 388 10.07 -20.42 -5.77
C GLU A 388 11.20 -21.01 -4.91
N ARG A 389 12.18 -21.69 -5.51
CA ARG A 389 13.36 -22.18 -4.78
C ARG A 389 14.18 -21.05 -4.18
N MET A 390 14.30 -19.92 -4.86
CA MET A 390 14.94 -18.72 -4.30
C MET A 390 14.17 -18.16 -3.10
N LYS A 391 12.82 -18.14 -3.16
CA LYS A 391 12.00 -17.73 -2.02
C LYS A 391 12.21 -18.65 -0.82
N ILE A 392 12.34 -19.96 -1.02
CA ILE A 392 12.69 -20.92 0.04
C ILE A 392 14.08 -20.61 0.61
N TYR A 393 15.10 -20.41 -0.24
CA TYR A 393 16.47 -20.09 0.19
C TYR A 393 16.52 -18.85 1.10
N TYR A 394 15.86 -17.75 0.70
CA TYR A 394 15.81 -16.53 1.52
C TYR A 394 14.82 -16.64 2.70
N GLY A 395 13.77 -17.47 2.57
CA GLY A 395 12.80 -17.75 3.62
C GLY A 395 13.46 -18.45 4.80
N ASN A 396 14.22 -19.51 4.54
CA ASN A 396 15.01 -20.24 5.54
C ASN A 396 16.01 -19.33 6.27
N LYS A 397 16.57 -18.31 5.60
CA LYS A 397 17.44 -17.32 6.26
C LYS A 397 16.71 -16.34 7.16
N THR A 398 15.44 -16.07 6.86
CA THR A 398 14.61 -15.10 7.59
C THR A 398 13.82 -15.77 8.73
N GLU A 399 13.77 -17.09 8.74
CA GLU A 399 13.07 -17.94 9.72
C GLU A 399 13.28 -17.52 11.17
N LYS A 400 14.54 -17.35 11.58
CA LYS A 400 14.89 -16.99 12.96
C LYS A 400 14.17 -15.74 13.44
N ARG A 401 13.87 -14.80 12.54
CA ARG A 401 13.15 -13.56 12.88
C ARG A 401 11.66 -13.81 13.06
N SER A 402 11.01 -14.53 12.15
CA SER A 402 9.57 -14.81 12.26
C SER A 402 9.27 -15.70 13.46
N ASP A 403 10.11 -16.71 13.73
CA ASP A 403 9.96 -17.58 14.90
C ASP A 403 10.24 -16.83 16.21
N PHE A 404 11.21 -15.92 16.21
CA PHE A 404 11.48 -15.03 17.35
C PHE A 404 10.28 -14.14 17.69
N LEU A 405 9.65 -13.52 16.68
CA LEU A 405 8.47 -12.68 16.88
C LEU A 405 7.27 -13.50 17.34
N ASN A 406 7.02 -14.67 16.71
CA ASN A 406 5.96 -15.58 17.14
C ASN A 406 6.14 -15.98 18.61
N ARG A 407 7.36 -16.38 19.01
CA ARG A 407 7.66 -16.74 20.40
C ARG A 407 7.33 -15.62 21.39
N ILE A 408 7.74 -14.38 21.10
CA ILE A 408 7.43 -13.23 21.97
C ILE A 408 5.91 -13.03 22.08
N ILE A 409 5.18 -13.13 20.96
CA ILE A 409 3.72 -12.97 20.95
C ILE A 409 3.05 -14.09 21.76
N ASP A 410 3.46 -15.34 21.54
CA ASP A 410 2.86 -16.52 22.17
C ASP A 410 3.13 -16.55 23.68
N GLU A 411 4.29 -16.06 24.14
CA GLU A 411 4.61 -15.86 25.57
C GLU A 411 3.65 -14.87 26.27
N HIS A 412 2.94 -14.02 25.52
CA HIS A 412 2.08 -12.95 26.05
C HIS A 412 0.63 -13.04 25.56
N THR A 413 0.24 -14.15 24.93
CA THR A 413 -1.12 -14.37 24.42
C THR A 413 -1.63 -15.78 24.78
N ASP A 414 -2.95 -15.94 24.83
CA ASP A 414 -3.58 -17.24 25.10
C ASP A 414 -3.34 -18.25 23.97
N GLU A 415 -3.34 -19.55 24.29
CA GLU A 415 -3.07 -20.65 23.35
C GLU A 415 -3.96 -20.65 22.11
N ILE A 416 -5.18 -20.12 22.21
CA ILE A 416 -6.12 -20.00 21.08
C ILE A 416 -5.55 -19.18 19.92
N TYR A 417 -4.60 -18.27 20.20
CA TYR A 417 -3.96 -17.40 19.21
C TYR A 417 -2.66 -18.00 18.66
N HIS A 418 -2.06 -19.01 19.31
CA HIS A 418 -0.74 -19.54 18.94
C HIS A 418 -0.75 -20.19 17.55
N ARG A 419 -1.89 -20.76 17.15
CA ARG A 419 -2.09 -21.38 15.82
C ARG A 419 -2.11 -20.38 14.66
N LEU A 420 -2.29 -19.09 14.94
CA LEU A 420 -2.34 -18.05 13.92
C LEU A 420 -0.96 -17.83 13.31
N THR A 421 -0.93 -17.47 12.03
CA THR A 421 0.30 -17.00 11.39
C THR A 421 0.77 -15.68 12.01
N LEU A 422 2.05 -15.33 11.87
CA LEU A 422 2.62 -14.06 12.32
C LEU A 422 1.88 -12.89 11.70
N ALA A 423 1.53 -12.97 10.42
CA ALA A 423 0.72 -11.94 9.76
C ALA A 423 -0.64 -11.78 10.45
N GLN A 424 -1.33 -12.90 10.73
CA GLN A 424 -2.61 -12.91 11.44
C GLN A 424 -2.48 -12.35 12.86
N LYS A 425 -1.47 -12.77 13.63
CA LYS A 425 -1.17 -12.25 14.97
C LYS A 425 -0.89 -10.75 14.91
N THR A 426 -0.09 -10.27 13.96
CA THR A 426 0.21 -8.85 13.79
C THR A 426 -1.07 -8.05 13.52
N LEU A 427 -1.91 -8.47 12.57
CA LEU A 427 -3.17 -7.78 12.30
C LEU A 427 -4.11 -7.77 13.51
N LEU A 428 -4.21 -8.91 14.21
CA LEU A 428 -5.06 -9.06 15.39
C LEU A 428 -4.59 -8.15 16.53
N ILE A 429 -3.29 -8.09 16.79
CA ILE A 429 -2.69 -7.21 17.81
C ILE A 429 -2.92 -5.74 17.45
N LEU A 430 -2.55 -5.30 16.24
CA LEU A 430 -2.68 -3.89 15.84
C LEU A 430 -4.13 -3.39 15.90
N SER A 431 -5.08 -4.22 15.48
CA SER A 431 -6.51 -3.89 15.55
C SER A 431 -7.11 -3.98 16.95
N SER A 432 -6.36 -4.51 17.92
CA SER A 432 -6.74 -4.57 19.33
C SER A 432 -6.25 -3.36 20.14
N VAL A 433 -5.33 -2.57 19.61
CA VAL A 433 -4.82 -1.35 20.26
C VAL A 433 -5.95 -0.31 20.41
N GLU A 434 -6.02 0.32 21.58
CA GLU A 434 -7.00 1.38 21.87
C GLU A 434 -6.77 2.59 20.95
N GLY A 435 -7.86 3.18 20.46
CA GLY A 435 -7.79 4.27 19.49
C GLY A 435 -7.49 3.86 18.04
N VAL A 436 -7.20 2.58 17.73
CA VAL A 436 -7.14 2.08 16.33
C VAL A 436 -8.54 1.69 15.85
N SER A 437 -9.06 2.37 14.83
CA SER A 437 -10.40 2.10 14.28
C SER A 437 -10.40 0.98 13.24
N CYS A 438 -9.48 1.04 12.28
CA CYS A 438 -9.37 0.05 11.20
C CYS A 438 -7.90 -0.18 10.80
N VAL A 439 -7.53 -1.44 10.56
CA VAL A 439 -6.24 -1.81 9.99
C VAL A 439 -6.39 -2.10 8.50
N LEU A 440 -5.67 -1.36 7.64
CA LEU A 440 -5.74 -1.49 6.19
C LEU A 440 -4.85 -2.63 5.70
N CYS A 441 -5.48 -3.65 5.11
CA CYS A 441 -4.84 -4.89 4.68
C CYS A 441 -4.76 -4.97 3.15
N GLY A 442 -3.55 -5.17 2.61
CA GLY A 442 -3.32 -5.36 1.18
C GLY A 442 -3.70 -6.77 0.69
N MET A 443 -4.99 -7.08 0.67
CA MET A 443 -5.56 -8.42 0.40
C MET A 443 -5.56 -8.81 -1.10
N ARG A 444 -4.41 -8.67 -1.78
CA ARG A 444 -4.26 -8.91 -3.25
C ARG A 444 -4.46 -10.36 -3.70
N LYS A 445 -4.72 -11.31 -2.79
CA LYS A 445 -4.90 -12.73 -3.09
C LYS A 445 -6.06 -13.27 -2.28
N VAL A 446 -6.88 -14.11 -2.92
CA VAL A 446 -8.03 -14.80 -2.30
C VAL A 446 -7.66 -15.50 -0.99
N LYS A 447 -6.53 -16.22 -0.96
CA LYS A 447 -6.05 -16.88 0.28
C LYS A 447 -5.87 -15.90 1.43
N TYR A 448 -5.32 -14.72 1.16
CA TYR A 448 -5.07 -13.73 2.21
C TYR A 448 -6.37 -13.06 2.67
N VAL A 449 -7.40 -12.98 1.83
CA VAL A 449 -8.76 -12.60 2.25
C VAL A 449 -9.31 -13.60 3.28
N ASP A 450 -9.14 -14.91 3.04
CA ASP A 450 -9.56 -15.94 3.98
C ASP A 450 -8.86 -15.78 5.33
N GLU A 451 -7.53 -15.59 5.31
CA GLU A 451 -6.72 -15.40 6.52
C GLU A 451 -7.15 -14.17 7.34
N VAL A 452 -7.48 -13.04 6.69
CA VAL A 452 -7.94 -11.81 7.36
C VAL A 452 -9.38 -11.93 7.86
N THR A 453 -10.28 -12.46 7.04
CA THR A 453 -11.70 -12.62 7.44
C THR A 453 -11.89 -13.64 8.55
N GLU A 454 -11.00 -14.63 8.67
CA GLU A 454 -10.95 -15.53 9.82
C GLU A 454 -10.76 -14.78 11.14
N LEU A 455 -9.96 -13.70 11.15
CA LEU A 455 -9.70 -12.89 12.34
C LEU A 455 -10.94 -12.17 12.88
N LEU A 456 -11.98 -12.00 12.07
CA LEU A 456 -13.24 -11.41 12.53
C LEU A 456 -13.94 -12.28 13.58
N LYS A 457 -13.57 -13.57 13.68
CA LYS A 457 -14.08 -14.52 14.68
C LYS A 457 -13.34 -14.44 16.02
N PHE A 458 -12.22 -13.72 16.08
CA PHE A 458 -11.38 -13.63 17.28
C PHE A 458 -11.66 -12.32 18.03
N GLU A 459 -11.68 -12.41 19.36
CA GLU A 459 -11.77 -11.22 20.22
C GLU A 459 -10.52 -10.34 20.11
N LYS A 460 -10.63 -9.09 20.60
CA LYS A 460 -9.47 -8.19 20.73
C LYS A 460 -8.55 -8.70 21.84
N ILE A 461 -7.24 -8.64 21.60
CA ILE A 461 -6.20 -8.97 22.57
C ILE A 461 -6.07 -7.81 23.57
N LYS A 462 -6.35 -8.06 24.85
CA LYS A 462 -6.44 -7.02 25.89
C LYS A 462 -5.12 -6.30 26.16
N ASN A 463 -3.99 -7.00 26.07
CA ASN A 463 -2.64 -6.48 26.33
C ASN A 463 -1.87 -6.14 25.04
N ALA A 464 -2.57 -5.82 23.94
CA ALA A 464 -1.96 -5.57 22.64
C ALA A 464 -0.84 -4.52 22.66
N GLU A 465 -1.04 -3.41 23.36
CA GLU A 465 -0.03 -2.35 23.50
C GLU A 465 1.26 -2.83 24.17
N GLU A 466 1.13 -3.66 25.21
CA GLU A 466 2.25 -4.22 25.96
C GLU A 466 3.05 -5.19 25.08
N ILE A 467 2.37 -6.03 24.30
CA ILE A 467 3.01 -6.93 23.34
C ILE A 467 3.84 -6.12 22.33
N ILE A 468 3.31 -5.02 21.80
CA ILE A 468 4.04 -4.14 20.88
C ILE A 468 5.27 -3.54 21.56
N ARG A 469 5.14 -3.02 22.79
CA ARG A 469 6.28 -2.49 23.56
C ARG A 469 7.35 -3.55 23.79
N LYS A 470 6.96 -4.79 24.10
CA LYS A 470 7.87 -5.90 24.32
C LYS A 470 8.62 -6.27 23.04
N ILE A 471 7.91 -6.43 21.93
CA ILE A 471 8.52 -6.70 20.61
C ILE A 471 9.51 -5.58 20.25
N ASN A 472 9.11 -4.32 20.41
CA ASN A 472 9.97 -3.18 20.09
C ASN A 472 11.24 -3.15 20.96
N SER A 473 11.09 -3.38 22.27
CA SER A 473 12.22 -3.48 23.20
C SER A 473 13.21 -4.57 22.80
N GLU A 474 12.70 -5.75 22.42
CA GLU A 474 13.53 -6.86 21.99
C GLU A 474 14.22 -6.59 20.63
N LEU A 475 13.51 -6.04 19.64
CA LEU A 475 14.07 -5.67 18.34
C LEU A 475 15.15 -4.58 18.45
N SER A 476 14.96 -3.61 19.35
CA SER A 476 15.90 -2.53 19.60
C SER A 476 17.27 -3.03 20.08
N LYS A 477 17.31 -4.15 20.83
CA LYS A 477 18.58 -4.80 21.24
C LYS A 477 19.42 -5.27 20.05
N TYR A 478 18.78 -5.51 18.90
CA TYR A 478 19.44 -5.88 17.64
C TYR A 478 19.65 -4.68 16.71
N GLY A 479 19.40 -3.46 17.17
CA GLY A 479 19.49 -2.23 16.37
C GLY A 479 18.43 -2.14 15.29
N ILE A 480 17.28 -2.79 15.47
CA ILE A 480 16.12 -2.68 14.57
C ILE A 480 15.12 -1.75 15.25
N THR A 481 15.09 -0.51 14.79
CA THR A 481 14.19 0.54 15.29
C THR A 481 13.47 1.20 14.12
N SER A 482 12.42 1.95 14.42
CA SER A 482 11.83 2.87 13.44
C SER A 482 12.85 3.89 12.94
N ILE A 483 12.67 4.35 11.69
CA ILE A 483 13.47 5.44 11.11
C ILE A 483 13.11 6.81 11.68
N ASN A 484 12.02 6.89 12.44
CA ASN A 484 11.48 8.14 12.96
C ASN A 484 12.11 8.54 14.31
N LEU A 485 12.72 7.57 15.01
CA LEU A 485 13.38 7.71 16.31
C LEU A 485 14.78 8.34 16.19
#